data_AF-A0A914ZN97-F1
#
_entry.id   AF-A0A914ZN97-F1
#
_cell.length_a   1.000
_cell.length_b   1.000
_cell.length_c   1.000
_cell.angle_alpha   90.00
_cell.angle_beta   90.00
_cell.angle_gamma   90.00
#
_symmetry.space_group_name_H-M   'P 1'
#
loop_
_entity.id
_entity.type
_entity.pdbx_description
1 polymer ?
#
loop_
_entity_poly.entity_id
_entity_poly.type
_entity_poly.pdbx_seq_one_letter_code
_entity_poly.pdbx_strand_id
1 'polypeptide(L)'
;ESLERLFVGGESPSSSALNECLRRGVPIRQIYGPTETTIWSLTNRCTSYEGGDSGARVIGYPTELIEKRISFEEETISPLIPLRESPDSKMNLYAIHAIAGSIFPYYGILLAIPKRFNVFAIEYRKEYKSRTLVDLAHFYVRQINKERRGASVYLLGHSLGGILAREMAHLMQLQSAQHSPPFVVMLDSWSVGTENLQVGAVKEYLQSQMKSLPDRNIFIDRAMNLASMLKAHRFQLNDIKIYLLKAKKQTDSTLRTIGGNKSKAVTTLWTNGWHRYSTKPIDIYLVNADHDSIMKNENARILSDIFARIFK
;
A
#
# COMPACT_ATOMS: atom_id res chain seq x y z
N GLU A 1 34.12 -2.18 -28.95
CA GLU A 1 32.73 -2.19 -28.48
C GLU A 1 32.49 -0.93 -27.66
N SER A 2 31.42 -0.16 -27.95
CA SER A 2 31.05 1.02 -27.16
C SER A 2 30.03 0.63 -26.10
N LEU A 3 30.31 0.93 -24.83
CA LEU A 3 29.41 0.68 -23.70
C LEU A 3 28.15 1.57 -23.81
N GLU A 4 26.98 0.98 -24.10
CA GLU A 4 25.73 1.75 -24.32
C GLU A 4 25.02 2.18 -23.03
N ARG A 5 25.13 1.40 -21.95
CA ARG A 5 24.45 1.67 -20.67
C ARG A 5 25.11 0.90 -19.52
N LEU A 6 25.22 1.55 -18.36
CA LEU A 6 25.75 0.96 -17.14
C LEU A 6 24.66 0.80 -16.08
N PHE A 7 24.58 -0.38 -15.46
CA PHE A 7 23.68 -0.66 -14.34
C PHE A 7 24.51 -0.97 -13.09
N VAL A 8 24.17 -0.37 -11.96
CA VAL A 8 24.94 -0.50 -10.71
C VAL A 8 24.02 -0.80 -9.54
N GLY A 9 24.30 -1.85 -8.77
CA GLY A 9 23.50 -2.24 -7.60
C GLY A 9 24.25 -3.16 -6.64
N GLY A 10 23.61 -3.53 -5.53
CA GLY A 10 24.23 -4.29 -4.42
C GLY A 10 24.81 -3.36 -3.34
N GLU A 11 25.65 -2.42 -3.74
CA GLU A 11 26.19 -1.35 -2.88
C GLU A 11 26.07 0.01 -3.57
N SER A 12 26.06 1.10 -2.78
CA SER A 12 26.02 2.46 -3.31
C SER A 12 27.38 2.82 -3.95
N PRO A 13 27.45 3.10 -5.26
CA PRO A 13 28.71 3.49 -5.90
C PRO A 13 29.19 4.86 -5.41
N SER A 14 30.52 5.07 -5.40
CA SER A 14 31.10 6.35 -5.00
C SER A 14 30.77 7.48 -5.99
N SER A 15 30.66 8.70 -5.48
CA SER A 15 30.43 9.90 -6.30
C SER A 15 31.48 10.09 -7.39
N SER A 16 32.74 9.75 -7.11
CA SER A 16 33.84 9.86 -8.06
C SER A 16 33.69 8.90 -9.25
N ALA A 17 33.27 7.66 -8.99
CA ALA A 17 33.06 6.65 -10.03
C ALA A 17 31.87 7.00 -10.94
N LEU A 18 30.76 7.47 -10.36
CA LEU A 18 29.59 7.90 -11.11
C LEU A 18 29.89 9.11 -12.00
N ASN A 19 30.57 10.12 -11.44
CA ASN A 19 30.89 11.33 -12.18
C ASN A 19 31.84 11.05 -13.36
N GLU A 20 32.80 10.14 -13.20
CA GLU A 20 33.69 9.74 -14.28
C GLU A 20 32.92 9.04 -15.42
N CYS A 21 32.00 8.14 -15.08
CA CYS A 21 31.18 7.44 -16.06
C CYS A 21 30.22 8.39 -16.80
N LEU A 22 29.60 9.34 -16.09
CA LEU A 22 28.74 10.36 -16.67
C LEU A 22 29.52 11.32 -17.59
N ARG A 23 30.75 11.72 -17.22
CA ARG A 23 31.63 12.56 -18.07
C ARG A 23 31.98 11.88 -19.39
N ARG A 24 32.09 10.55 -19.39
CA ARG A 24 32.35 9.75 -20.59
C ARG A 24 31.10 9.52 -21.45
N GLY A 25 29.97 10.14 -21.10
CA GLY A 25 28.72 10.05 -21.85
C GLY A 25 27.98 8.72 -21.66
N VAL A 26 28.36 7.89 -20.68
CA VAL A 26 27.73 6.59 -20.43
C VAL A 26 26.46 6.79 -19.60
N PRO A 27 25.27 6.41 -20.09
CA PRO A 27 24.04 6.48 -19.30
C PRO A 27 24.07 5.47 -18.15
N ILE A 28 23.82 5.92 -16.91
CA ILE A 28 23.90 5.08 -15.71
C ILE A 28 22.53 4.94 -15.05
N ARG A 29 22.18 3.72 -14.66
CA ARG A 29 21.01 3.41 -13.83
C ARG A 29 21.45 2.71 -12.54
N GLN A 30 21.10 3.29 -11.40
CA GLN A 30 21.24 2.61 -10.12
C GLN A 30 20.04 1.69 -9.90
N ILE A 31 20.30 0.47 -9.44
CA ILE A 31 19.32 -0.57 -9.16
C ILE A 31 19.49 -1.01 -7.71
N TYR A 32 18.39 -1.11 -6.97
CA TYR A 32 18.43 -1.48 -5.56
C TYR A 32 17.38 -2.55 -5.24
N GLY A 33 17.76 -3.42 -4.30
CA GLY A 33 16.91 -4.34 -3.59
C GLY A 33 17.46 -4.54 -2.17
N PRO A 34 16.60 -4.66 -1.14
CA PRO A 34 17.05 -4.86 0.25
C PRO A 34 17.87 -6.14 0.47
N THR A 35 17.82 -7.10 -0.47
CA THR A 35 18.69 -8.28 -0.54
C THR A 35 19.21 -8.47 -1.98
N GLU A 36 20.32 -9.19 -2.15
CA GLU A 36 20.91 -9.51 -3.47
C GLU A 36 19.90 -10.16 -4.44
N THR A 37 18.87 -10.85 -3.91
CA THR A 37 17.80 -11.48 -4.70
C THR A 37 16.67 -10.52 -5.11
N THR A 38 16.69 -9.27 -4.66
CA THR A 38 15.66 -8.24 -4.93
C THR A 38 16.18 -7.07 -5.76
N ILE A 39 17.40 -7.18 -6.27
CA ILE A 39 17.98 -6.22 -7.21
C ILE A 39 16.99 -6.08 -8.39
N TRP A 40 16.66 -4.83 -8.76
CA TRP A 40 15.57 -4.38 -9.67
C TRP A 40 14.24 -3.98 -9.03
N SER A 41 14.10 -4.01 -7.70
CA SER A 41 12.90 -3.51 -7.02
C SER A 41 12.75 -1.99 -7.14
N LEU A 42 13.87 -1.26 -7.11
CA LEU A 42 13.92 0.18 -7.31
C LEU A 42 14.97 0.50 -8.37
N THR A 43 14.67 1.47 -9.24
CA THR A 43 15.64 1.94 -10.25
C THR A 43 15.64 3.46 -10.33
N ASN A 44 16.83 4.06 -10.36
CA ASN A 44 16.99 5.50 -10.52
C ASN A 44 17.95 5.83 -11.66
N ARG A 45 17.61 6.85 -12.45
CA ARG A 45 18.48 7.36 -13.52
C ARG A 45 19.43 8.37 -12.90
N CYS A 46 20.74 8.15 -13.04
CA CYS A 46 21.73 9.10 -12.52
C CYS A 46 21.82 10.32 -13.45
N THR A 47 21.94 11.52 -12.88
CA THR A 47 22.15 12.77 -13.62
C THR A 47 23.20 13.62 -12.93
N SER A 48 23.82 14.54 -13.66
CA SER A 48 24.89 15.42 -13.16
C SER A 48 24.41 16.57 -12.26
N TYR A 49 23.11 16.73 -12.03
CA TYR A 49 22.53 17.97 -11.49
C TYR A 49 21.60 17.79 -10.27
N GLU A 50 21.63 16.65 -9.57
CA GLU A 50 20.92 16.53 -8.29
C GLU A 50 21.82 17.08 -7.16
N GLY A 51 21.45 18.26 -6.63
CA GLY A 51 22.25 19.05 -5.69
C GLY A 51 22.59 18.31 -4.40
N GLY A 52 23.89 18.14 -4.17
CA GLY A 52 24.53 17.56 -3.00
C GLY A 52 25.88 16.95 -3.40
N ASP A 53 26.80 16.75 -2.45
CA ASP A 53 28.14 16.15 -2.66
C ASP A 53 28.11 14.67 -3.12
N SER A 54 26.95 14.19 -3.57
CA SER A 54 26.61 12.81 -3.85
C SER A 54 25.92 12.71 -5.21
N GLY A 55 26.65 12.28 -6.25
CA GLY A 55 26.07 11.97 -7.57
C GLY A 55 25.12 10.75 -7.55
N ALA A 56 25.03 10.07 -6.40
CA ALA A 56 24.09 8.99 -6.11
C ALA A 56 23.03 9.46 -5.10
N ARG A 57 21.76 9.40 -5.52
CA ARG A 57 20.62 9.53 -4.61
C ARG A 57 20.46 8.24 -3.81
N VAL A 58 20.24 8.36 -2.51
CA VAL A 58 19.91 7.20 -1.66
C VAL A 58 18.56 6.65 -2.09
N ILE A 59 18.56 5.47 -2.71
CA ILE A 59 17.36 4.77 -3.20
C ILE A 59 16.89 3.67 -2.25
N GLY A 60 17.46 3.59 -1.05
CA GLY A 60 17.12 2.66 0.03
C GLY A 60 18.17 2.67 1.13
N TYR A 61 17.82 2.16 2.32
CA TYR A 61 18.76 1.98 3.43
C TYR A 61 18.85 0.50 3.79
N PRO A 62 20.05 -0.02 4.11
CA PRO A 62 20.18 -1.30 4.82
C PRO A 62 19.41 -1.23 6.14
N THR A 63 18.64 -2.28 6.46
CA THR A 63 17.73 -2.32 7.61
C THR A 63 18.44 -1.99 8.93
N GLU A 64 19.70 -2.40 9.07
CA GLU A 64 20.53 -2.20 10.27
C GLU A 64 20.91 -0.72 10.55
N LEU A 65 20.98 0.14 9.52
CA LEU A 65 21.33 1.55 9.71
C LEU A 65 20.14 2.42 10.14
N ILE A 66 18.91 1.90 10.05
CA ILE A 66 17.70 2.57 10.54
C ILE A 66 17.69 2.59 12.08
N GLU A 67 18.21 1.53 12.72
CA GLU A 67 18.20 1.41 14.18
C GLU A 67 19.18 2.39 14.86
N LYS A 68 20.28 2.73 14.20
CA LYS A 68 21.37 3.52 14.81
C LYS A 68 21.20 5.03 14.76
N ARG A 69 20.14 5.53 14.10
CA ARG A 69 19.78 6.96 14.05
C ARG A 69 18.64 7.35 15.00
N ILE A 70 18.12 6.41 15.80
CA ILE A 70 17.00 6.64 16.75
C ILE A 70 17.50 7.23 18.08
N SER A 71 18.46 8.14 18.03
CA SER A 71 18.82 8.98 19.17
C SER A 71 19.01 10.40 18.65
N PHE A 72 18.08 11.27 19.04
CA PHE A 72 17.92 12.69 18.67
C PHE A 72 17.14 12.97 17.39
N GLU A 73 15.81 12.86 17.48
CA GLU A 73 14.83 13.98 17.37
C GLU A 73 13.41 13.39 17.28
N GLU A 74 12.54 13.75 18.25
CA GLU A 74 11.10 13.44 18.24
C GLU A 74 10.37 14.31 17.19
N GLU A 75 10.64 14.06 15.91
CA GLU A 75 9.75 14.45 14.81
C GLU A 75 9.17 13.18 14.19
N THR A 76 7.86 13.02 14.39
CA THR A 76 7.11 11.81 14.04
C THR A 76 7.30 11.41 12.58
N ILE A 77 7.90 10.25 12.33
CA ILE A 77 8.05 9.69 10.97
C ILE A 77 6.67 9.64 10.29
N SER A 78 6.51 10.38 9.19
CA SER A 78 5.27 10.39 8.42
C SER A 78 4.94 8.98 7.94
N PRO A 79 3.68 8.52 8.06
CA PRO A 79 3.29 7.22 7.51
C PRO A 79 3.18 7.25 5.98
N LEU A 80 3.24 8.43 5.36
CA LEU A 80 3.02 8.64 3.93
C LEU A 80 4.33 8.44 3.16
N ILE A 81 4.40 7.35 2.40
CA ILE A 81 5.56 7.02 1.58
C ILE A 81 5.24 7.32 0.12
N PRO A 82 5.92 8.28 -0.54
CA PRO A 82 5.71 8.56 -1.95
C PRO A 82 6.16 7.35 -2.79
N LEU A 83 5.26 6.82 -3.61
CA LEU A 83 5.56 5.76 -4.58
C LEU A 83 5.77 6.32 -5.99
N ARG A 84 5.04 7.39 -6.32
CA ARG A 84 5.17 8.11 -7.59
C ARG A 84 4.72 9.54 -7.40
N GLU A 85 5.57 10.49 -7.76
CA GLU A 85 5.23 11.90 -7.79
C GLU A 85 5.30 12.42 -9.21
N SER A 86 4.45 13.40 -9.51
CA SER A 86 4.38 14.12 -10.76
C SER A 86 4.16 15.59 -10.40
N PRO A 87 5.15 16.47 -10.63
CA PRO A 87 5.13 17.85 -10.11
C PRO A 87 3.85 18.63 -10.43
N ASP A 88 3.25 18.37 -11.60
CA ASP A 88 2.06 19.08 -12.07
C ASP A 88 0.72 18.42 -11.65
N SER A 89 0.77 17.27 -10.97
CA SER A 89 -0.43 16.54 -10.55
C SER A 89 -1.11 17.24 -9.38
N LYS A 90 -2.41 17.54 -9.56
CA LYS A 90 -3.29 18.08 -8.52
C LYS A 90 -4.14 17.01 -7.83
N MET A 91 -3.85 15.74 -8.06
CA MET A 91 -4.59 14.61 -7.51
C MET A 91 -3.64 13.66 -6.77
N ASN A 92 -3.99 13.32 -5.53
CA ASN A 92 -3.24 12.39 -4.70
C ASN A 92 -4.07 11.14 -4.44
N LEU A 93 -3.54 9.98 -4.82
CA LEU A 93 -4.09 8.67 -4.48
C LEU A 93 -3.29 8.09 -3.31
N TYR A 94 -3.98 7.79 -2.22
CA TYR A 94 -3.40 7.15 -1.04
C TYR A 94 -3.78 5.67 -1.01
N ALA A 95 -2.77 4.81 -0.92
CA ALA A 95 -2.88 3.35 -0.89
C ALA A 95 -2.63 2.82 0.54
N ILE A 96 -3.67 2.34 1.21
CA ILE A 96 -3.62 2.01 2.65
C ILE A 96 -3.20 0.55 2.86
N HIS A 97 -2.18 0.27 3.69
CA HIS A 97 -1.71 -1.10 3.97
C HIS A 97 -2.82 -2.13 4.31
N ALA A 98 -2.54 -3.40 4.00
CA ALA A 98 -3.36 -4.53 4.44
C ALA A 98 -3.00 -4.98 5.87
N ILE A 99 -3.48 -6.16 6.30
CA ILE A 99 -3.31 -6.66 7.68
C ILE A 99 -1.85 -6.80 8.11
N ALA A 100 -0.92 -7.04 7.18
CA ALA A 100 0.52 -7.12 7.48
C ALA A 100 1.17 -5.76 7.79
N GLY A 101 0.48 -4.65 7.52
CA GLY A 101 1.04 -3.30 7.74
C GLY A 101 2.04 -2.84 6.69
N SER A 102 2.27 -3.61 5.64
CA SER A 102 3.27 -3.32 4.59
C SER A 102 2.67 -2.62 3.37
N ILE A 103 3.49 -1.79 2.72
CA ILE A 103 3.18 -1.12 1.46
C ILE A 103 3.63 -1.92 0.22
N PHE A 104 4.43 -2.99 0.39
CA PHE A 104 5.09 -3.67 -0.72
C PHE A 104 4.16 -4.16 -1.83
N PRO A 105 2.95 -4.69 -1.55
CA PRO A 105 2.07 -5.13 -2.62
C PRO A 105 1.66 -4.01 -3.59
N TYR A 106 1.70 -2.74 -3.18
CA TYR A 106 1.32 -1.62 -4.03
C TYR A 106 2.30 -1.35 -5.17
N TYR A 107 3.57 -1.77 -5.05
CA TYR A 107 4.52 -1.71 -6.17
C TYR A 107 4.04 -2.58 -7.35
N GLY A 108 3.36 -3.69 -7.08
CA GLY A 108 2.83 -4.59 -8.12
C GLY A 108 1.70 -4.00 -8.97
N ILE A 109 1.04 -2.95 -8.49
CA ILE A 109 -0.06 -2.29 -9.20
C ILE A 109 0.24 -0.83 -9.56
N LEU A 110 1.42 -0.32 -9.18
CA LEU A 110 1.78 1.09 -9.36
C LEU A 110 1.70 1.53 -10.83
N LEU A 111 2.10 0.66 -11.76
CA LEU A 111 2.03 0.92 -13.20
C LEU A 111 0.60 0.94 -13.75
N ALA A 112 -0.35 0.27 -13.10
CA ALA A 112 -1.75 0.26 -13.50
C ALA A 112 -2.48 1.55 -13.13
N ILE A 113 -2.04 2.26 -12.09
CA ILE A 113 -2.65 3.50 -11.62
C ILE A 113 -2.40 4.63 -12.64
N PRO A 114 -3.42 5.41 -13.06
CA PRO A 114 -3.25 6.50 -14.03
C PRO A 114 -2.16 7.50 -13.65
N LYS A 115 -1.37 7.95 -14.65
CA LYS A 115 -0.20 8.83 -14.44
C LYS A 115 -0.53 10.22 -13.92
N ARG A 116 -1.80 10.66 -14.01
CA ARG A 116 -2.29 11.94 -13.47
C ARG A 116 -2.36 12.00 -11.93
N PHE A 117 -2.09 10.89 -11.24
CA PHE A 117 -2.06 10.86 -9.78
C PHE A 117 -0.62 10.84 -9.26
N ASN A 118 -0.37 11.67 -8.25
CA ASN A 118 0.65 11.35 -7.25
C ASN A 118 0.13 10.15 -6.45
N VAL A 119 1.01 9.19 -6.17
CA VAL A 119 0.66 7.96 -5.45
C VAL A 119 1.50 7.89 -4.18
N PHE A 120 0.80 7.83 -3.05
CA PHE A 120 1.40 7.65 -1.74
C PHE A 120 0.88 6.34 -1.15
N ALA A 121 1.74 5.57 -0.50
CA ALA A 121 1.33 4.43 0.29
C ALA A 121 1.41 4.75 1.78
N ILE A 122 0.49 4.20 2.56
CA ILE A 122 0.45 4.37 4.00
C ILE A 122 0.93 3.09 4.65
N GLU A 123 2.10 3.13 5.29
CA GLU A 123 2.65 2.01 6.06
C GLU A 123 2.09 2.04 7.49
N TYR A 124 1.87 0.87 8.10
CA TYR A 124 1.56 0.78 9.52
C TYR A 124 2.82 0.55 10.34
N ARG A 125 2.91 1.25 11.47
CA ARG A 125 3.94 1.04 12.47
C ARG A 125 3.32 0.99 13.86
N LYS A 126 3.90 0.19 14.75
CA LYS A 126 3.33 -0.16 16.06
C LYS A 126 3.41 1.01 17.05
N GLU A 127 4.27 1.98 16.76
CA GLU A 127 4.47 3.22 17.50
C GLU A 127 3.28 4.18 17.34
N TYR A 128 2.42 3.96 16.35
CA TYR A 128 1.17 4.70 16.22
C TYR A 128 0.25 4.35 17.38
N LYS A 129 0.01 5.33 18.27
CA LYS A 129 -0.81 5.19 19.50
C LYS A 129 -2.32 5.07 19.23
N SER A 130 -2.72 4.31 18.20
CA SER A 130 -4.11 4.03 17.84
C SER A 130 -4.58 2.78 18.58
N ARG A 131 -5.82 2.77 19.09
CA ARG A 131 -6.39 1.62 19.82
C ARG A 131 -7.48 0.91 19.02
N THR A 132 -8.10 1.62 18.09
CA THR A 132 -9.14 1.12 17.17
C THR A 132 -8.80 1.44 15.72
N LEU A 133 -9.49 0.79 14.77
CA LEU A 133 -9.36 1.15 13.35
C LEU A 133 -9.84 2.58 13.07
N VAL A 134 -10.81 3.08 13.83
CA VAL A 134 -11.31 4.46 13.71
C VAL A 134 -10.23 5.45 14.17
N ASP A 135 -9.53 5.18 15.28
CA ASP A 135 -8.40 6.00 15.72
C ASP A 135 -7.28 6.05 14.67
N LEU A 136 -7.00 4.90 14.06
CA LEU A 136 -5.98 4.77 13.02
C LEU A 136 -6.38 5.54 11.76
N ALA A 137 -7.65 5.46 11.36
CA ALA A 137 -8.19 6.25 10.25
C ALA A 137 -8.10 7.76 10.55
N HIS A 138 -8.44 8.20 11.76
CA HIS A 138 -8.25 9.59 12.18
C HIS A 138 -6.78 10.03 12.10
N PHE A 139 -5.85 9.17 12.55
CA PHE A 139 -4.42 9.44 12.45
C PHE A 139 -4.00 9.63 10.99
N TYR A 140 -4.38 8.72 10.09
CA TYR A 140 -4.04 8.82 8.67
C TYR A 140 -4.67 10.04 7.99
N VAL A 141 -5.94 10.35 8.26
CA VAL A 141 -6.60 11.56 7.73
C VAL A 141 -5.86 12.82 8.18
N ARG A 142 -5.40 12.89 9.45
CA ARG A 142 -4.60 14.03 9.93
C ARG A 142 -3.29 14.17 9.16
N GLN A 143 -2.58 13.08 8.88
CA GLN A 143 -1.33 13.13 8.12
C GLN A 143 -1.56 13.57 6.67
N ILE A 144 -2.60 13.03 6.01
CA ILE A 144 -2.99 13.44 4.66
C ILE A 144 -3.33 14.94 4.62
N ASN A 145 -4.13 15.42 5.57
CA ASN A 145 -4.56 16.82 5.59
C ASN A 145 -3.38 17.80 5.77
N LYS A 146 -2.31 17.40 6.47
CA LYS A 146 -1.07 18.19 6.60
C LYS A 146 -0.29 18.29 5.29
N GLU A 147 -0.19 17.19 4.54
CA GLU A 147 0.73 17.09 3.40
C GLU A 147 0.07 17.31 2.03
N ARG A 148 -1.27 17.19 1.91
CA ARG A 148 -1.96 17.20 0.61
C ARG A 148 -1.86 18.50 -0.20
N ARG A 149 -1.49 19.63 0.41
CA ARG A 149 -1.28 20.94 -0.25
C ARG A 149 -2.40 21.34 -1.24
N GLY A 150 -3.66 21.08 -0.88
CA GLY A 150 -4.84 21.40 -1.72
C GLY A 150 -5.15 20.41 -2.83
N ALA A 151 -4.36 19.34 -3.01
CA ALA A 151 -4.66 18.28 -3.98
C ALA A 151 -5.95 17.52 -3.61
N SER A 152 -6.71 17.11 -4.62
CA SER A 152 -7.86 16.24 -4.45
C SER A 152 -7.44 14.87 -3.94
N VAL A 153 -8.17 14.34 -2.96
CA VAL A 153 -7.84 13.08 -2.29
C VAL A 153 -8.60 11.92 -2.94
N TYR A 154 -7.90 10.84 -3.21
CA TYR A 154 -8.46 9.55 -3.62
C TYR A 154 -7.90 8.46 -2.71
N LEU A 155 -8.73 7.47 -2.36
CA LEU A 155 -8.34 6.41 -1.43
C LEU A 155 -8.52 5.04 -2.09
N LEU A 156 -7.51 4.19 -1.91
CA LEU A 156 -7.49 2.81 -2.35
C LEU A 156 -6.92 1.92 -1.23
N GLY A 157 -7.46 0.72 -1.06
CA GLY A 157 -6.87 -0.21 -0.11
C GLY A 157 -7.20 -1.67 -0.40
N HIS A 158 -6.26 -2.55 -0.10
CA HIS A 158 -6.43 -4.00 -0.17
C HIS A 158 -6.82 -4.59 1.18
N SER A 159 -7.78 -5.51 1.17
CA SER A 159 -8.19 -6.24 2.38
C SER A 159 -8.57 -5.26 3.51
N LEU A 160 -7.91 -5.32 4.68
CA LEU A 160 -8.04 -4.34 5.75
C LEU A 160 -7.88 -2.89 5.27
N GLY A 161 -6.97 -2.63 4.34
CA GLY A 161 -6.71 -1.28 3.83
C GLY A 161 -7.93 -0.65 3.17
N GLY A 162 -8.79 -1.43 2.53
CA GLY A 162 -10.04 -0.92 1.95
C GLY A 162 -11.08 -0.57 3.04
N ILE A 163 -11.08 -1.30 4.16
CA ILE A 163 -11.90 -0.95 5.33
C ILE A 163 -11.44 0.41 5.88
N LEU A 164 -10.14 0.56 6.13
CA LEU A 164 -9.56 1.82 6.58
C LEU A 164 -9.82 2.97 5.58
N ALA A 165 -9.68 2.72 4.27
CA ALA A 165 -10.00 3.70 3.24
C ALA A 165 -11.44 4.21 3.35
N ARG A 166 -12.41 3.32 3.61
CA ARG A 166 -13.82 3.68 3.80
C ARG A 166 -14.04 4.49 5.08
N GLU A 167 -13.41 4.09 6.20
CA GLU A 167 -13.46 4.87 7.44
C GLU A 167 -12.86 6.27 7.26
N MET A 168 -11.70 6.36 6.62
CA MET A 168 -11.05 7.63 6.29
C MET A 168 -11.92 8.51 5.39
N ALA A 169 -12.54 7.95 4.36
CA ALA A 169 -13.46 8.67 3.48
C ALA A 169 -14.66 9.24 4.24
N HIS A 170 -15.27 8.43 5.11
CA HIS A 170 -16.40 8.87 5.93
C HIS A 170 -16.00 10.00 6.89
N LEU A 171 -14.85 9.87 7.57
CA LEU A 171 -14.31 10.91 8.42
C LEU A 171 -14.05 12.22 7.65
N MET A 172 -13.46 12.13 6.46
CA MET A 172 -13.23 13.29 5.60
C MET A 172 -14.53 13.93 5.11
N GLN A 173 -15.55 13.13 4.80
CA GLN A 173 -16.87 13.60 4.37
C GLN A 173 -17.58 14.37 5.49
N LEU A 174 -17.51 13.87 6.73
CA LEU A 174 -18.04 14.56 7.91
C LEU A 174 -17.31 15.90 8.17
N GLN A 175 -16.03 16.00 7.84
CA GLN A 175 -15.25 17.24 7.96
C GLN A 175 -15.55 18.24 6.84
N SER A 176 -15.66 17.78 5.59
CA SER A 176 -15.97 18.62 4.43
C SER A 176 -16.39 17.75 3.25
N ALA A 177 -17.67 17.82 2.87
CA ALA A 177 -18.17 17.10 1.70
C ALA A 177 -17.39 17.45 0.41
N GLN A 178 -17.00 18.72 0.24
CA GLN A 178 -16.28 19.20 -0.94
C GLN A 178 -14.83 18.67 -1.03
N HIS A 179 -14.15 18.48 0.11
CA HIS A 179 -12.74 18.06 0.14
C HIS A 179 -12.56 16.57 0.51
N SER A 180 -13.66 15.83 0.54
CA SER A 180 -13.68 14.39 0.77
C SER A 180 -13.47 13.62 -0.53
N PRO A 181 -12.89 12.40 -0.48
CA PRO A 181 -12.75 11.57 -1.66
C PRO A 181 -14.13 11.21 -2.23
N PRO A 182 -14.34 11.27 -3.56
CA PRO A 182 -15.65 11.03 -4.16
C PRO A 182 -16.12 9.57 -4.01
N PHE A 183 -15.19 8.65 -3.81
CA PHE A 183 -15.40 7.22 -3.63
C PHE A 183 -14.16 6.56 -3.03
N VAL A 184 -14.27 5.28 -2.69
CA VAL A 184 -13.14 4.43 -2.30
C VAL A 184 -13.00 3.23 -3.23
N VAL A 185 -11.76 2.85 -3.51
CA VAL A 185 -11.42 1.63 -4.26
C VAL A 185 -10.98 0.55 -3.30
N MET A 186 -11.70 -0.58 -3.28
CA MET A 186 -11.46 -1.68 -2.35
C MET A 186 -11.00 -2.90 -3.13
N LEU A 187 -9.78 -3.37 -2.87
CA LEU A 187 -9.22 -4.57 -3.48
C LEU A 187 -9.49 -5.76 -2.55
N ASP A 188 -10.49 -6.56 -2.92
CA ASP A 188 -10.96 -7.75 -2.21
C ASP A 188 -11.12 -7.57 -0.69
N SER A 189 -11.72 -6.46 -0.29
CA SER A 189 -12.04 -6.17 1.12
C SER A 189 -13.39 -6.77 1.52
N TRP A 190 -13.47 -7.27 2.75
CA TRP A 190 -14.65 -7.98 3.28
C TRP A 190 -15.16 -7.34 4.57
N SER A 191 -16.48 -7.27 4.71
CA SER A 191 -17.13 -6.79 5.94
C SER A 191 -17.75 -7.91 6.78
N VAL A 192 -17.70 -9.16 6.31
CA VAL A 192 -18.31 -10.33 6.97
C VAL A 192 -17.22 -11.21 7.53
N GLY A 193 -17.43 -11.72 8.75
CA GLY A 193 -16.53 -12.67 9.40
C GLY A 193 -15.35 -12.02 10.13
N THR A 194 -15.28 -10.68 10.14
CA THR A 194 -14.23 -9.93 10.86
C THR A 194 -14.35 -10.13 12.37
N GLU A 195 -15.57 -10.23 12.89
CA GLU A 195 -15.88 -10.49 14.30
C GLU A 195 -15.42 -11.88 14.77
N ASN A 196 -15.35 -12.84 13.85
CA ASN A 196 -14.94 -14.22 14.11
C ASN A 196 -13.45 -14.46 13.83
N LEU A 197 -12.70 -13.41 13.50
CA LEU A 197 -11.27 -13.51 13.22
C LEU A 197 -10.51 -14.08 14.44
N GLN A 198 -9.71 -15.12 14.21
CA GLN A 198 -8.80 -15.69 15.21
C GLN A 198 -7.41 -15.12 14.95
N VAL A 199 -6.95 -14.30 15.87
CA VAL A 199 -5.66 -13.60 15.78
C VAL A 199 -4.50 -14.60 15.68
N GLY A 200 -4.57 -15.73 16.39
CA GLY A 200 -3.56 -16.80 16.30
C GLY A 200 -3.43 -17.41 14.89
N ALA A 201 -4.53 -17.56 14.17
CA ALA A 201 -4.49 -18.13 12.83
C ALA A 201 -4.09 -17.09 11.75
N VAL A 202 -4.25 -15.78 12.02
CA VAL A 202 -3.58 -14.72 11.24
C VAL A 202 -2.06 -14.87 11.34
N LYS A 203 -1.54 -15.14 12.55
CA LYS A 203 -0.11 -15.35 12.78
C LYS A 203 0.42 -16.56 12.00
N GLU A 204 -0.23 -17.71 12.12
CA GLU A 204 0.15 -18.94 11.40
C GLU A 204 0.16 -18.72 9.88
N TYR A 205 -0.87 -18.04 9.37
CA TYR A 205 -0.96 -17.68 7.96
C TYR A 205 0.25 -16.86 7.49
N LEU A 206 0.54 -15.76 8.19
CA LEU A 206 1.65 -14.88 7.81
C LEU A 206 3.02 -15.55 8.00
N GLN A 207 3.18 -16.39 9.02
CA GLN A 207 4.38 -17.19 9.20
C GLN A 207 4.64 -18.13 8.02
N SER A 208 3.59 -18.70 7.44
CA SER A 208 3.67 -19.53 6.23
C SER A 208 4.02 -18.69 4.99
N GLN A 209 3.29 -17.59 4.76
CA GLN A 209 3.47 -16.75 3.56
C GLN A 209 4.80 -16.00 3.53
N MET A 210 5.34 -15.63 4.69
CA MET A 210 6.54 -14.81 4.84
C MET A 210 7.77 -15.61 5.27
N LYS A 211 7.76 -16.93 5.05
CA LYS A 211 8.83 -17.83 5.51
C LYS A 211 10.22 -17.38 5.03
N SER A 212 10.31 -16.86 3.81
CA SER A 212 11.54 -16.42 3.16
C SER A 212 11.91 -14.95 3.39
N LEU A 213 11.08 -14.17 4.09
CA LEU A 213 11.38 -12.75 4.33
C LEU A 213 12.26 -12.58 5.58
N PRO A 214 13.35 -11.78 5.48
CA PRO A 214 14.03 -11.30 6.67
C PRO A 214 13.07 -10.45 7.52
N ASP A 215 13.27 -10.43 8.84
CA ASP A 215 12.47 -9.62 9.78
C ASP A 215 10.95 -9.86 9.76
N ARG A 216 10.50 -11.04 9.31
CA ARG A 216 9.07 -11.42 9.28
C ARG A 216 8.33 -11.21 10.61
N ASN A 217 9.06 -11.27 11.73
CA ASN A 217 8.50 -11.04 13.06
C ASN A 217 7.90 -9.63 13.20
N ILE A 218 8.47 -8.62 12.55
CA ILE A 218 7.94 -7.24 12.55
C ILE A 218 6.54 -7.21 11.93
N PHE A 219 6.35 -7.85 10.76
CA PHE A 219 5.06 -7.89 10.07
C PHE A 219 4.02 -8.71 10.84
N ILE A 220 4.44 -9.82 11.44
CA ILE A 220 3.58 -10.63 12.31
C ILE A 220 3.10 -9.78 13.49
N ASP A 221 4.01 -9.08 14.17
CA ASP A 221 3.68 -8.22 15.30
C ASP A 221 2.70 -7.09 14.96
N ARG A 222 2.92 -6.45 13.81
CA ARG A 222 2.00 -5.45 13.26
C ARG A 222 0.62 -6.07 13.00
N ALA A 223 0.59 -7.24 12.38
CA ALA A 223 -0.65 -7.93 12.04
C ALA A 223 -1.43 -8.38 13.26
N MET A 224 -0.78 -8.81 14.35
CA MET A 224 -1.46 -9.17 15.59
C MET A 224 -2.24 -7.97 16.17
N ASN A 225 -1.62 -6.78 16.14
CA ASN A 225 -2.27 -5.56 16.62
C ASN A 225 -3.45 -5.16 15.72
N LEU A 226 -3.23 -5.10 14.40
CA LEU A 226 -4.28 -4.76 13.43
C LEU A 226 -5.42 -5.77 13.41
N ALA A 227 -5.15 -7.07 13.56
CA ALA A 227 -6.17 -8.12 13.63
C ALA A 227 -7.04 -7.99 14.89
N SER A 228 -6.44 -7.59 16.01
CA SER A 228 -7.19 -7.30 17.23
C SER A 228 -8.12 -6.11 17.05
N MET A 229 -7.65 -5.03 16.41
CA MET A 229 -8.49 -3.87 16.06
C MET A 229 -9.61 -4.25 15.09
N LEU A 230 -9.31 -5.03 14.05
CA LEU A 230 -10.29 -5.48 13.06
C LEU A 230 -11.38 -6.36 13.68
N LYS A 231 -11.01 -7.27 14.58
CA LYS A 231 -11.97 -8.12 15.30
C LYS A 231 -12.93 -7.31 16.17
N ALA A 232 -12.42 -6.27 16.82
CA ALA A 232 -13.21 -5.36 17.66
C ALA A 232 -14.03 -4.35 16.84
N HIS A 233 -13.70 -4.13 15.57
CA HIS A 233 -14.34 -3.11 14.73
C HIS A 233 -15.82 -3.43 14.49
N ARG A 234 -16.63 -2.38 14.40
CA ARG A 234 -18.06 -2.46 14.08
C ARG A 234 -18.36 -1.50 12.95
N PHE A 235 -18.84 -2.06 11.84
CA PHE A 235 -19.17 -1.27 10.66
C PHE A 235 -20.44 -0.46 10.88
N GLN A 236 -20.42 0.77 10.39
CA GLN A 236 -21.57 1.67 10.36
C GLN A 236 -22.12 1.79 8.95
N LEU A 237 -23.44 1.97 8.83
CA LEU A 237 -24.10 2.29 7.57
C LEU A 237 -23.74 3.73 7.17
N ASN A 238 -23.23 3.93 5.96
CA ASN A 238 -22.98 5.27 5.40
C ASN A 238 -23.09 5.29 3.88
N ASP A 239 -22.96 6.49 3.31
CA ASP A 239 -23.16 6.76 1.88
C ASP A 239 -21.84 6.89 1.10
N ILE A 240 -20.72 6.39 1.62
CA ILE A 240 -19.46 6.38 0.87
C ILE A 240 -19.61 5.47 -0.35
N LYS A 241 -19.34 6.01 -1.54
CA LYS A 241 -19.38 5.25 -2.80
C LYS A 241 -18.23 4.26 -2.84
N ILE A 242 -18.53 2.99 -3.16
CA ILE A 242 -17.54 1.91 -3.20
C ILE A 242 -17.39 1.37 -4.63
N TYR A 243 -16.14 1.26 -5.07
CA TYR A 243 -15.72 0.42 -6.18
C TYR A 243 -14.97 -0.80 -5.62
N LEU A 244 -15.57 -1.98 -5.72
CA LEU A 244 -15.03 -3.23 -5.20
C LEU A 244 -14.42 -4.06 -6.33
N LEU A 245 -13.11 -4.28 -6.28
CA LEU A 245 -12.43 -5.26 -7.13
C LEU A 245 -12.41 -6.60 -6.38
N LYS A 246 -13.26 -7.54 -6.78
CA LYS A 246 -13.46 -8.82 -6.10
C LYS A 246 -12.66 -9.93 -6.77
N ALA A 247 -11.90 -10.67 -5.98
CA ALA A 247 -11.16 -11.85 -6.44
C ALA A 247 -12.13 -12.99 -6.77
N LYS A 248 -11.99 -13.59 -7.97
CA LYS A 248 -12.82 -14.74 -8.42
C LYS A 248 -12.37 -16.06 -7.80
N LYS A 249 -11.06 -16.26 -7.67
CA LYS A 249 -10.49 -17.54 -7.20
C LYS A 249 -10.56 -17.61 -5.69
N GLN A 250 -10.78 -18.82 -5.18
CA GLN A 250 -10.65 -19.10 -3.76
C GLN A 250 -9.17 -19.28 -3.42
N THR A 251 -8.73 -18.65 -2.34
CA THR A 251 -7.47 -18.96 -1.68
C THR A 251 -7.73 -19.92 -0.53
N ASP A 252 -6.74 -20.74 -0.19
CA ASP A 252 -6.61 -21.36 1.12
C ASP A 252 -6.19 -20.34 2.20
N SER A 253 -6.19 -19.04 1.91
CA SER A 253 -5.81 -17.99 2.86
C SER A 253 -6.72 -18.12 4.08
N THR A 254 -6.15 -18.64 5.16
CA THR A 254 -6.89 -19.07 6.35
C THR A 254 -7.68 -17.92 6.95
N LEU A 255 -7.35 -16.65 6.68
CA LEU A 255 -8.17 -15.47 7.03
C LEU A 255 -9.65 -15.60 6.64
N ARG A 256 -9.97 -16.31 5.55
CA ARG A 256 -11.35 -16.62 5.11
C ARG A 256 -11.96 -17.83 5.83
N THR A 257 -11.13 -18.75 6.30
CA THR A 257 -11.49 -20.06 6.89
C THR A 257 -11.62 -20.03 8.41
N ILE A 258 -11.06 -18.99 9.05
CA ILE A 258 -10.92 -18.87 10.51
C ILE A 258 -12.23 -18.45 11.23
N GLY A 259 -13.26 -18.03 10.50
CA GLY A 259 -14.59 -17.73 11.07
C GLY A 259 -15.45 -18.95 11.42
N GLY A 260 -14.86 -20.14 11.56
CA GLY A 260 -15.53 -21.38 12.00
C GLY A 260 -16.56 -21.98 11.04
N ASN A 261 -16.92 -21.28 9.95
CA ASN A 261 -17.96 -21.73 9.05
C ASN A 261 -17.41 -21.93 7.64
N LYS A 262 -17.19 -23.20 7.26
CA LYS A 262 -16.94 -23.66 5.87
C LYS A 262 -18.15 -23.44 4.95
N SER A 263 -18.92 -22.37 5.14
CA SER A 263 -20.08 -22.14 4.28
C SER A 263 -19.58 -21.53 2.97
N LYS A 264 -19.69 -22.30 1.88
CA LYS A 264 -19.62 -21.79 0.50
C LYS A 264 -20.42 -20.48 0.32
N ALA A 265 -21.45 -20.27 1.15
CA ALA A 265 -22.35 -19.12 1.18
C ALA A 265 -21.71 -17.75 1.47
N VAL A 266 -20.62 -17.66 2.25
CA VAL A 266 -19.96 -16.35 2.46
C VAL A 266 -19.22 -15.92 1.20
N THR A 267 -18.62 -16.85 0.46
CA THR A 267 -17.84 -16.53 -0.75
C THR A 267 -18.68 -16.12 -1.96
N THR A 268 -19.95 -16.54 -1.98
CA THR A 268 -20.95 -16.16 -3.00
C THR A 268 -21.55 -14.77 -2.76
N LEU A 269 -21.22 -14.09 -1.65
CA LEU A 269 -21.67 -12.72 -1.44
C LEU A 269 -21.08 -11.81 -2.51
N TRP A 270 -21.94 -11.34 -3.41
CA TRP A 270 -21.57 -10.48 -4.54
C TRP A 270 -20.76 -9.25 -4.10
N THR A 271 -21.12 -8.63 -2.98
CA THR A 271 -20.48 -7.41 -2.47
C THR A 271 -19.51 -7.64 -1.32
N ASN A 272 -19.07 -8.88 -1.04
CA ASN A 272 -18.27 -9.21 0.15
C ASN A 272 -18.89 -8.75 1.50
N GLY A 273 -20.22 -8.63 1.54
CA GLY A 273 -20.97 -8.16 2.71
C GLY A 273 -21.29 -6.66 2.77
N TRP A 274 -20.65 -5.84 1.93
CA TRP A 274 -20.77 -4.38 1.99
C TRP A 274 -22.17 -3.82 1.74
N HIS A 275 -23.08 -4.57 1.11
CA HIS A 275 -24.49 -4.18 0.94
C HIS A 275 -25.21 -3.92 2.28
N ARG A 276 -24.74 -4.51 3.39
CA ARG A 276 -25.31 -4.31 4.72
C ARG A 276 -24.96 -2.94 5.32
N TYR A 277 -23.90 -2.31 4.81
CA TYR A 277 -23.30 -1.11 5.38
C TYR A 277 -23.18 0.03 4.36
N SER A 278 -23.78 -0.10 3.18
CA SER A 278 -23.73 0.92 2.13
C SER A 278 -25.13 1.35 1.73
N THR A 279 -25.40 2.65 1.80
CA THR A 279 -26.66 3.21 1.28
C THR A 279 -26.59 3.51 -0.22
N LYS A 280 -25.37 3.64 -0.78
CA LYS A 280 -25.14 3.79 -2.22
C LYS A 280 -24.89 2.43 -2.89
N PRO A 281 -25.23 2.28 -4.19
CA PRO A 281 -24.86 1.08 -4.96
C PRO A 281 -23.36 0.83 -4.97
N ILE A 282 -22.96 -0.43 -4.89
CA ILE A 282 -21.57 -0.87 -4.94
C ILE A 282 -21.26 -1.36 -6.35
N ASP A 283 -20.27 -0.74 -7.00
CA ASP A 283 -19.81 -1.18 -8.32
C ASP A 283 -18.78 -2.29 -8.14
N ILE A 284 -18.98 -3.42 -8.82
CA ILE A 284 -18.13 -4.60 -8.67
C ILE A 284 -17.38 -4.88 -9.96
N TYR A 285 -16.07 -5.06 -9.85
CA TYR A 285 -15.21 -5.57 -10.92
C TYR A 285 -14.62 -6.90 -10.50
N LEU A 286 -14.81 -7.95 -11.31
CA LEU A 286 -14.26 -9.26 -11.03
C LEU A 286 -12.84 -9.38 -11.61
N VAL A 287 -11.90 -9.81 -10.78
CA VAL A 287 -10.51 -10.07 -11.19
C VAL A 287 -10.24 -11.57 -11.13
N ASN A 288 -9.65 -12.14 -12.19
CA ASN A 288 -9.32 -13.58 -12.25
C ASN A 288 -8.08 -13.95 -11.42
N ALA A 289 -8.07 -13.49 -10.19
CA ALA A 289 -7.05 -13.70 -9.19
C ALA A 289 -7.70 -14.18 -7.90
N ASP A 290 -6.86 -14.48 -6.92
CA ASP A 290 -7.24 -14.82 -5.57
C ASP A 290 -6.95 -13.61 -4.64
N HIS A 291 -7.24 -13.72 -3.34
CA HIS A 291 -7.05 -12.62 -2.38
C HIS A 291 -5.61 -12.07 -2.35
N ASP A 292 -4.62 -12.96 -2.43
CA ASP A 292 -3.20 -12.65 -2.24
C ASP A 292 -2.53 -12.30 -3.58
N SER A 293 -3.04 -12.83 -4.70
CA SER A 293 -2.50 -12.58 -6.03
C SER A 293 -3.12 -11.38 -6.75
N ILE A 294 -4.22 -10.79 -6.27
CA ILE A 294 -4.95 -9.71 -6.96
C ILE A 294 -4.08 -8.50 -7.32
N MET A 295 -3.02 -8.22 -6.55
CA MET A 295 -2.09 -7.10 -6.77
C MET A 295 -0.77 -7.50 -7.47
N LYS A 296 -0.62 -8.75 -7.91
CA LYS A 296 0.58 -9.18 -8.64
C LYS A 296 0.61 -8.58 -10.06
N ASN A 297 1.82 -8.40 -10.58
CA ASN A 297 2.07 -7.82 -11.91
C ASN A 297 1.32 -8.51 -13.06
N GLU A 298 1.04 -9.81 -12.95
CA GLU A 298 0.24 -10.57 -13.92
C GLU A 298 -1.17 -9.98 -14.13
N ASN A 299 -1.71 -9.31 -13.11
CA ASN A 299 -3.01 -8.64 -13.16
C ASN A 299 -2.91 -7.16 -13.57
N ALA A 300 -1.72 -6.61 -13.81
CA ALA A 300 -1.51 -5.19 -14.05
C ALA A 300 -2.33 -4.65 -15.24
N ARG A 301 -2.46 -5.43 -16.32
CA ARG A 301 -3.25 -5.02 -17.49
C ARG A 301 -4.73 -4.84 -17.17
N ILE A 302 -5.36 -5.85 -16.55
CA ILE A 302 -6.78 -5.78 -16.20
C ILE A 302 -7.04 -4.72 -15.13
N LEU A 303 -6.12 -4.55 -14.17
CA LEU A 303 -6.20 -3.47 -13.19
C LEU A 303 -6.10 -2.10 -13.84
N SER A 304 -5.26 -1.95 -14.86
CA SER A 304 -5.13 -0.68 -15.60
C SER A 304 -6.43 -0.32 -16.30
N ASP A 305 -7.07 -1.29 -16.98
CA ASP A 305 -8.37 -1.08 -17.64
C ASP A 305 -9.47 -0.70 -16.64
N ILE A 306 -9.50 -1.34 -15.47
CA ILE A 306 -10.47 -1.05 -14.41
C ILE A 306 -10.21 0.34 -13.81
N PHE A 307 -8.96 0.65 -13.45
CA PHE A 307 -8.60 1.94 -12.87
C PHE A 307 -8.83 3.10 -13.86
N ALA A 308 -8.56 2.89 -15.15
CA ALA A 308 -8.89 3.85 -16.19
C ALA A 308 -10.39 4.13 -16.29
N ARG A 309 -11.27 3.19 -15.92
CA ARG A 309 -12.73 3.38 -15.86
C ARG A 309 -13.19 4.05 -14.57
N ILE A 310 -12.65 3.62 -13.44
CA ILE A 310 -13.04 4.13 -12.11
C ILE A 310 -12.61 5.58 -11.96
N PHE A 311 -11.37 5.90 -12.31
CA PHE A 311 -10.81 7.22 -12.04
C PHE A 311 -11.16 8.26 -13.08
N LYS A 312 -11.91 7.91 -14.15
CA LYS A 312 -12.05 8.66 -15.41
C LYS A 312 -11.94 10.17 -15.26
#